data_AF-Q9K579-F1
#
_entry.id   AF-Q9K579-F1
#
_cell.length_a   1.000
_cell.length_b   1.000
_cell.length_c   1.000
_cell.angle_alpha   90.00
_cell.angle_beta   90.00
_cell.angle_gamma   90.00
#
_symmetry.space_group_name_H-M   'P 1'
#
loop_
_entity.id
_entity.type
_entity.pdbx_description
1 polymer ?
#
loop_
_entity_poly.entity_id
_entity_poly.type
_entity_poly.pdbx_seq_one_letter_code
_entity_poly.pdbx_strand_id
1 'polypeptide(L)' 'MNPFKGRHFQRDIILWAVRWYCKYGISYRELQEMLAERGVNV' A
#
# COMPACT_ATOMS: atom_id res chain seq x y z
N MET A 1 -12.59 -12.48 13.06
CA MET A 1 -13.04 -11.64 11.91
C MET A 1 -11.81 -11.25 11.12
N ASN A 2 -11.73 -11.58 9.83
CA ASN A 2 -10.55 -11.30 9.00
C ASN A 2 -10.67 -9.91 8.36
N PRO A 3 -9.93 -8.88 8.82
CA PRO A 3 -10.07 -7.51 8.33
C PRO A 3 -9.68 -7.33 6.85
N PHE A 4 -8.98 -8.31 6.28
CA PHE A 4 -8.53 -8.30 4.89
C PHE A 4 -9.29 -9.27 3.97
N LYS A 5 -10.42 -9.83 4.41
CA LYS A 5 -11.21 -10.74 3.57
C LYS A 5 -11.76 -9.99 2.34
N GLY A 6 -11.51 -10.51 1.14
CA GLY A 6 -12.01 -9.93 -0.12
C GLY A 6 -11.23 -8.71 -0.64
N ARG A 7 -10.00 -8.48 -0.17
CA ARG A 7 -9.15 -7.38 -0.66
C ARG A 7 -8.38 -7.80 -1.90
N HIS A 8 -8.22 -6.86 -2.84
CA HIS A 8 -7.45 -7.06 -4.08
C HIS A 8 -5.95 -7.20 -3.84
N PHE A 9 -5.44 -6.60 -2.77
CA PHE A 9 -4.02 -6.62 -2.42
C PHE A 9 -3.76 -7.46 -1.17
N GLN A 10 -2.57 -8.06 -1.10
CA GLN A 10 -2.13 -8.78 0.10
C GLN A 10 -2.06 -7.84 1.31
N ARG A 11 -2.34 -8.38 2.50
CA ARG A 11 -2.34 -7.62 3.76
C ARG A 11 -1.04 -6.83 3.97
N ASP A 12 0.09 -7.43 3.58
CA ASP A 12 1.42 -6.89 3.79
C ASP A 12 1.65 -5.63 2.94
N ILE A 13 1.12 -5.60 1.70
CA ILE A 13 1.18 -4.42 0.81
C ILE A 13 0.33 -3.29 1.39
N ILE A 14 -0.90 -3.59 1.83
CA ILE A 14 -1.82 -2.60 2.38
C ILE A 14 -1.22 -1.95 3.63
N LEU A 15 -0.69 -2.75 4.55
CA LEU A 15 -0.07 -2.25 5.78
C LEU A 15 1.19 -1.44 5.49
N TRP A 16 1.99 -1.89 4.51
CA TRP A 16 3.19 -1.15 4.09
C TRP A 16 2.82 0.23 3.52
N ALA A 17 1.84 0.29 2.62
CA ALA A 17 1.39 1.53 2.01
C ALA A 17 0.84 2.52 3.05
N VAL A 18 -0.03 2.04 3.96
CA VAL A 18 -0.59 2.85 5.05
C VAL A 18 0.51 3.37 5.98
N ARG A 19 1.49 2.53 6.33
CA ARG A 19 2.61 2.93 7.18
C ARG A 19 3.39 4.10 6.57
N TRP A 20 3.72 4.02 5.28
CA TRP A 20 4.49 5.06 4.62
C TRP A 20 3.67 6.34 4.42
N TYR A 21 2.41 6.21 4.00
CA TYR A 21 1.48 7.32 3.85
C TYR A 21 1.31 8.10 5.16
N CYS A 22 1.05 7.41 6.28
CA CYS A 22 0.84 8.05 7.57
C CYS A 22 2.13 8.58 8.21
N LYS A 23 3.27 7.91 8.02
CA LYS A 23 4.52 8.29 8.70
C LYS A 23 5.25 9.44 8.04
N TYR A 24 5.22 9.51 6.70
CA TYR A 24 6.06 10.43 5.94
C TYR A 24 5.28 11.50 5.18
N GLY A 25 3.93 11.46 5.20
CA GLY A 25 3.11 12.45 4.50
C GLY A 25 3.35 12.45 2.98
N ILE A 26 3.78 11.32 2.43
CA ILE A 26 4.04 11.17 0.99
C ILE A 26 2.75 11.30 0.19
N SER A 27 2.87 11.89 -1.00
CA SER A 27 1.75 12.00 -1.92
C SER A 27 1.33 10.63 -2.44
N TYR A 28 0.08 10.55 -2.91
CA TYR A 28 -0.43 9.33 -3.53
C TYR A 28 0.41 8.88 -4.73
N ARG A 29 0.95 9.84 -5.50
CA ARG A 29 1.79 9.55 -6.67
C ARG A 29 3.11 8.89 -6.27
N GLU A 30 3.80 9.45 -5.29
CA GLU A 30 5.04 8.87 -4.76
C GLU A 30 4.76 7.47 -4.21
N LEU A 31 3.66 7.29 -3.47
CA LEU A 31 3.26 5.98 -2.97
C LEU A 31 2.99 4.99 -4.10
N GLN A 32 2.35 5.41 -5.19
CA GLN A 32 2.10 4.58 -6.37
C GLN A 32 3.41 4.20 -7.07
N GLU A 33 4.36 5.12 -7.22
CA GLU A 33 5.68 4.84 -7.78
C GLU A 33 6.44 3.81 -6.93
N MET A 34 6.44 3.96 -5.61
CA MET A 34 7.08 2.99 -4.71
C MET A 34 6.41 1.60 -4.73
N LEU A 35 5.10 1.54 -4.98
CA LEU A 35 4.38 0.27 -5.16
C LEU A 35 4.72 -0.35 -6.52
N ALA A 36 4.83 0.45 -7.58
CA ALA A 36 5.21 0.00 -8.91
C ALA A 36 6.63 -0.56 -8.94
N GLU A 37 7.58 0.05 -8.22
CA GLU A 37 8.94 -0.49 -8.02
C GLU A 37 8.95 -1.89 -7.36
N ARG A 38 7.93 -2.18 -6.55
CA ARG A 38 7.73 -3.50 -5.90
C ARG A 38 6.93 -4.47 -6.76
N GLY A 39 6.62 -4.10 -8.01
CA GLY A 39 5.80 -4.90 -8.93
C GLY A 39 4.30 -4.87 -8.62
N VAL A 40 3.85 -3.95 -7.77
CA VAL A 40 2.44 -3.76 -7.43
C VAL A 40 1.90 -2.61 -8.27
N ASN A 41 1.05 -2.94 -9.24
CA ASN A 41 0.34 -1.92 -10.02
C ASN A 41 -0.99 -1.59 -9.33
N VAL A 42 -1.24 -0.30 -9.11
CA VAL A 42 -2.46 0.25 -8.47
C VAL A 42 -3.19 1.12 -9.47
#